data_AF-K1RYK4-F1
#
_entry.id   AF-K1RYK4-F1
#
_cell.length_a   1.000
_cell.length_b   1.000
_cell.length_c   1.000
_cell.angle_alpha   90.00
_cell.angle_beta   90.00
_cell.angle_gamma   90.00
#
_symmetry.space_group_name_H-M   'P 1'
#
loop_
_entity.id
_entity.type
_entity.pdbx_description
1 polymer ?
#
loop_
_entity_poly.entity_id
_entity_poly.type
_entity_poly.pdbx_seq_one_letter_code
_entity_poly.pdbx_strand_id
1 'polypeptide(L)'
;MLNHQAFPVTMVTNPDGTWTEAAVYTGWAGFVEGNSWRKDRKFDMTNRTSVNLDLIKDVLVGNVDVSFYFNQTDRRQAVNSYTYYTGPESSAERPSGSLYEERSYNRQKVASNATLTYTPRLGENHTLTVLGGWNIEDYTYKSNLMNREGIIIADMPNFSLLEGEAITLKDNGSYNWGLVGAFYRVSYSY
;
A
#
# COMPACT_ATOMS: atom_id res chain seq x y z
N MET A 1 -13.39 4.08 -21.39
CA MET A 1 -12.15 3.34 -21.73
C MET A 1 -11.88 3.33 -23.22
N LEU A 2 -12.85 3.09 -24.12
CA LEU A 2 -12.67 3.35 -25.57
C LEU A 2 -12.54 4.85 -25.93
N ASN A 3 -13.35 5.72 -25.30
CA ASN A 3 -13.29 7.19 -25.55
C ASN A 3 -11.92 7.83 -25.25
N HIS A 4 -11.07 7.18 -24.43
CA HIS A 4 -9.73 7.71 -24.11
C HIS A 4 -8.72 7.53 -25.26
N GLN A 5 -9.04 6.73 -26.28
CA GLN A 5 -8.24 6.65 -27.50
C GLN A 5 -8.57 7.77 -28.51
N ALA A 6 -9.52 8.66 -28.20
CA ALA A 6 -9.98 9.74 -29.08
C ALA A 6 -10.53 9.29 -30.45
N PHE A 7 -10.94 8.01 -30.58
CA PHE A 7 -11.64 7.48 -31.74
C PHE A 7 -13.13 7.32 -31.43
N PRO A 8 -13.99 8.32 -31.74
CA PRO A 8 -15.44 8.26 -31.48
C PRO A 8 -16.19 7.19 -32.30
N VAL A 9 -15.48 6.48 -33.18
CA VAL A 9 -16.04 5.50 -34.13
C VAL A 9 -15.46 4.09 -33.96
N THR A 10 -14.61 3.85 -32.96
CA THR A 10 -14.04 2.51 -32.74
C THR A 10 -15.13 1.55 -32.27
N MET A 11 -15.33 0.49 -33.06
CA MET A 11 -16.27 -0.58 -32.73
C MET A 11 -15.70 -1.48 -31.64
N VAL A 12 -16.58 -1.92 -30.74
CA VAL A 12 -16.24 -2.87 -29.67
C VAL A 12 -16.11 -4.29 -30.22
N THR A 13 -17.03 -4.66 -31.11
CA THR A 13 -17.04 -5.97 -31.77
C THR A 13 -17.00 -5.81 -33.28
N ASN A 14 -16.45 -6.81 -33.96
CA ASN A 14 -16.60 -7.00 -35.39
C ASN A 14 -18.08 -7.32 -35.74
N PRO A 15 -18.48 -7.24 -37.02
CA PRO A 15 -19.85 -7.56 -37.44
C PRO A 15 -20.32 -8.98 -37.08
N ASP A 16 -19.39 -9.91 -36.87
CA ASP A 16 -19.65 -11.30 -36.45
C ASP A 16 -19.73 -11.48 -34.92
N GLY A 17 -19.55 -10.41 -34.15
CA GLY A 17 -19.59 -10.42 -32.68
C GLY A 17 -18.26 -10.69 -32.00
N THR A 18 -17.18 -10.98 -32.73
CA THR A 18 -15.84 -11.17 -32.15
C THR A 18 -15.24 -9.84 -31.65
N TRP A 19 -14.30 -9.89 -30.72
CA TRP A 19 -13.66 -8.67 -30.19
C TRP A 19 -12.75 -7.99 -31.23
N THR A 20 -12.81 -6.66 -31.29
CA THR A 20 -11.81 -5.87 -32.01
C THR A 20 -10.53 -5.74 -31.20
N GLU A 21 -9.41 -5.47 -31.87
CA GLU A 21 -8.13 -5.19 -31.19
C GLU A 21 -8.27 -4.07 -30.16
N ALA A 22 -9.02 -3.02 -30.51
CA ALA A 22 -9.21 -1.88 -29.63
C ALA A 22 -10.00 -2.25 -28.36
N ALA A 23 -11.01 -3.12 -28.45
CA ALA A 23 -11.75 -3.60 -27.28
C ALA A 23 -10.86 -4.41 -26.33
N VAL A 24 -10.01 -5.28 -26.86
CA VAL A 24 -9.06 -6.04 -26.04
C VAL A 24 -7.98 -5.13 -25.46
N TYR A 25 -7.33 -4.31 -26.29
CA TYR A 25 -6.23 -3.43 -25.88
C TYR A 25 -6.63 -2.43 -24.80
N THR A 26 -7.85 -1.89 -24.87
CA THR A 26 -8.36 -0.95 -23.85
C THR A 26 -8.89 -1.63 -22.59
N GLY A 27 -8.84 -2.97 -22.53
CA GLY A 27 -9.33 -3.76 -21.40
C GLY A 27 -10.86 -3.91 -21.34
N TRP A 28 -11.58 -3.52 -22.40
CA TRP A 28 -13.04 -3.63 -22.43
C TRP A 28 -13.50 -5.09 -22.48
N ALA A 29 -12.86 -5.94 -23.28
CA ALA A 29 -13.18 -7.37 -23.35
C ALA A 29 -13.10 -8.03 -21.97
N GLY A 30 -11.98 -7.83 -21.25
CA GLY A 30 -11.83 -8.38 -19.90
C GLY A 30 -12.75 -7.79 -18.85
N PHE A 31 -13.16 -6.53 -19.01
CA PHE A 31 -14.18 -5.94 -18.14
C PHE A 31 -15.56 -6.60 -18.36
N VAL A 32 -15.95 -6.83 -19.61
CA VAL A 32 -17.24 -7.46 -19.95
C VAL A 32 -17.27 -8.93 -19.58
N GLU A 33 -16.18 -9.66 -19.84
CA GLU A 33 -16.07 -11.09 -19.52
C GLU A 33 -15.91 -11.34 -18.01
N GLY A 34 -15.34 -10.39 -17.26
CA GLY A 34 -15.23 -10.47 -15.80
C GLY A 34 -14.23 -11.50 -15.25
N ASN A 35 -13.55 -12.23 -16.13
CA ASN A 35 -12.54 -13.24 -15.79
C ASN A 35 -11.17 -12.61 -15.48
N SER A 36 -10.88 -11.38 -15.92
CA SER A 36 -9.76 -10.58 -15.40
C SER A 36 -10.22 -9.70 -14.25
N TRP A 37 -9.49 -9.74 -13.15
CA TRP A 37 -9.85 -8.99 -11.96
C TRP A 37 -8.64 -8.68 -11.09
N ARG A 38 -8.81 -7.68 -10.23
CA ARG A 38 -7.92 -7.39 -9.13
C ARG A 38 -8.73 -7.14 -7.86
N LYS A 39 -8.37 -7.80 -6.79
CA LYS A 39 -8.97 -7.66 -5.46
C LYS A 39 -7.89 -7.20 -4.49
N ASP A 40 -8.09 -6.03 -3.93
CA ASP A 40 -7.24 -5.46 -2.89
C ASP A 40 -7.98 -5.54 -1.55
N ARG A 41 -7.31 -6.06 -0.52
CA ARG A 41 -7.77 -6.05 0.87
C ARG A 41 -6.80 -5.24 1.70
N LYS A 42 -7.32 -4.32 2.51
CA LYS A 42 -6.52 -3.48 3.38
C LYS A 42 -7.10 -3.46 4.78
N PHE A 43 -6.25 -3.64 5.77
CA PHE A 43 -6.53 -3.42 7.18
C PHE A 43 -5.50 -2.42 7.73
N ASP A 44 -5.98 -1.40 8.42
CA ASP A 44 -5.16 -0.38 9.06
C ASP A 44 -5.63 -0.20 10.51
N MET A 45 -4.67 -0.19 11.44
CA MET A 45 -4.91 0.13 12.83
C MET A 45 -3.84 1.08 13.31
N THR A 46 -4.27 2.18 13.94
CA THR A 46 -3.38 3.11 14.65
C THR A 46 -3.95 3.34 16.04
N ASN A 47 -3.13 3.18 17.07
CA ASN A 47 -3.47 3.54 18.44
C ASN A 47 -2.37 4.43 19.01
N ARG A 48 -2.77 5.42 19.82
CA ARG A 48 -1.85 6.20 20.63
C ARG A 48 -2.43 6.33 22.02
N THR A 49 -1.60 6.04 23.01
CA THR A 49 -1.92 6.23 24.43
C THR A 49 -0.91 7.20 25.02
N SER A 50 -1.39 8.18 25.78
CA SER A 50 -0.54 9.19 26.42
C SER A 50 -0.87 9.33 27.90
N VAL A 51 0.16 9.68 28.68
CA VAL A 51 0.09 9.95 30.11
C VAL A 51 0.78 11.29 30.36
N ASN A 52 0.07 12.20 31.03
CA ASN A 52 0.61 13.49 31.46
C ASN A 52 0.65 13.51 32.99
N LEU A 53 1.77 13.97 33.55
CA LEU A 53 2.06 13.94 34.98
C LEU A 53 2.51 15.32 35.45
N ASP A 54 1.75 15.92 36.35
CA ASP A 54 2.18 17.09 37.11
C ASP A 54 2.98 16.62 38.34
N LEU A 55 4.30 16.52 38.20
CA LEU A 55 5.19 16.16 39.31
C LEU A 55 5.27 17.30 40.34
N ILE A 56 5.33 18.53 39.84
CA ILE A 56 5.10 19.76 40.60
C ILE A 56 4.16 20.60 39.77
N LYS A 57 2.97 20.88 40.31
CA LYS A 57 1.92 21.60 39.58
C LYS A 57 2.46 22.87 38.91
N ASP A 58 2.29 22.92 37.59
CA ASP A 58 2.69 24.01 36.69
C ASP A 58 4.21 24.32 36.64
N VAL A 59 5.06 23.53 37.30
CA VAL A 59 6.51 23.75 37.39
C VAL A 59 7.30 22.60 36.80
N LEU A 60 6.88 21.36 37.06
CA LEU A 60 7.56 20.16 36.59
C LEU A 60 6.52 19.20 36.02
N VAL A 61 6.43 19.17 34.69
CA VAL A 61 5.42 18.42 33.94
C VAL A 61 6.09 17.36 33.08
N GLY A 62 5.74 16.10 33.30
CA GLY A 62 6.17 14.97 32.49
C GLY A 62 5.08 14.55 31.50
N ASN A 63 5.46 14.19 30.27
CA ASN A 63 4.54 13.63 29.29
C ASN A 63 5.19 12.40 28.66
N VAL A 64 4.43 11.32 28.53
CA VAL A 64 4.83 10.09 27.85
C VAL A 64 3.74 9.71 26.86
N ASP A 65 4.10 9.30 25.66
CA ASP A 65 3.18 8.66 24.73
C ASP A 65 3.81 7.46 24.05
N VAL A 66 2.95 6.47 23.76
CA VAL A 66 3.29 5.30 22.95
C VAL A 66 2.25 5.21 21.85
N SER A 67 2.73 4.95 20.63
CA SER A 67 1.93 4.77 19.44
C SER A 67 2.27 3.44 18.76
N PHE A 68 1.22 2.76 18.30
CA PHE A 68 1.30 1.53 17.56
C PHE A 68 0.58 1.71 16.23
N TYR A 69 1.25 1.34 15.15
CA TYR A 69 0.67 1.27 13.81
C TYR A 69 0.83 -0.15 13.27
N PHE A 70 -0.25 -0.68 12.71
CA PHE A 70 -0.26 -1.94 11.98
C PHE A 70 -1.04 -1.76 10.69
N ASN A 71 -0.47 -2.25 9.59
CA ASN A 71 -1.15 -2.35 8.32
C ASN A 71 -0.88 -3.72 7.71
N GLN A 72 -1.95 -4.32 7.17
CA GLN A 72 -1.87 -5.47 6.30
C GLN A 72 -2.61 -5.17 5.01
N THR A 73 -1.91 -5.28 3.89
CA THR A 73 -2.48 -5.11 2.56
C THR A 73 -2.20 -6.36 1.75
N ASP A 74 -3.24 -6.98 1.21
CA ASP A 74 -3.14 -8.10 0.29
C ASP A 74 -3.71 -7.68 -1.05
N ARG A 75 -3.05 -8.06 -2.14
CA ARG A 75 -3.55 -7.90 -3.51
C ARG A 75 -3.55 -9.26 -4.17
N ARG A 76 -4.65 -9.59 -4.82
CA ARG A 76 -4.75 -10.73 -5.72
C ARG A 76 -5.22 -10.24 -7.07
N GLN A 77 -4.69 -10.78 -8.14
CA GLN A 77 -5.15 -10.47 -9.47
C GLN A 77 -5.04 -11.66 -10.41
N ALA A 78 -5.96 -11.71 -11.36
CA ALA A 78 -5.92 -12.56 -12.52
C ALA A 78 -5.99 -11.66 -13.76
N VAL A 79 -5.05 -11.86 -14.67
CA VAL A 79 -5.01 -11.20 -15.98
C VAL A 79 -5.10 -12.31 -17.01
N ASN A 80 -6.18 -12.38 -17.75
CA ASN A 80 -6.38 -13.34 -18.83
C ASN A 80 -5.99 -12.72 -20.18
N SER A 81 -5.63 -13.57 -21.14
CA SER A 81 -5.52 -13.19 -22.55
C SER A 81 -6.91 -13.12 -23.17
N TYR A 82 -7.12 -12.17 -24.08
CA TYR A 82 -8.31 -12.10 -24.91
C TYR A 82 -7.92 -12.13 -26.38
N THR A 83 -8.61 -12.96 -27.15
CA THR A 83 -8.44 -13.02 -28.59
C THR A 83 -9.19 -11.87 -29.25
N TYR A 84 -8.50 -11.14 -30.13
CA TYR A 84 -9.11 -10.17 -31.03
C TYR A 84 -8.87 -10.59 -32.49
N TYR A 85 -9.74 -10.09 -33.37
CA TYR A 85 -9.71 -10.41 -34.79
C TYR A 85 -9.55 -9.14 -35.61
N THR A 86 -8.61 -9.16 -36.57
CA THR A 86 -8.35 -8.09 -37.55
C THR A 86 -8.86 -8.46 -38.95
N GLY A 87 -9.27 -9.71 -39.15
CA GLY A 87 -9.94 -10.22 -40.33
C GLY A 87 -10.50 -11.64 -40.10
N PRO A 88 -11.23 -12.22 -41.06
CA PRO A 88 -11.90 -13.52 -40.87
C PRO A 88 -10.96 -14.68 -40.50
N GLU A 89 -9.72 -14.66 -41.02
CA GLU A 89 -8.69 -15.66 -40.73
C GLU A 89 -7.49 -15.06 -39.97
N SER A 90 -7.64 -13.86 -39.41
CA SER A 90 -6.55 -13.14 -38.76
C SER A 90 -6.92 -12.74 -37.33
N SER A 91 -6.23 -13.33 -36.37
CA SER A 91 -6.43 -13.10 -34.94
C SER A 91 -5.11 -13.05 -34.18
N ALA A 92 -5.14 -12.40 -33.02
CA ALA A 92 -4.05 -12.43 -32.05
C ALA A 92 -4.62 -12.26 -30.63
N GLU A 93 -3.76 -12.45 -29.63
CA GLU A 93 -4.15 -12.33 -28.22
C GLU A 93 -3.47 -11.14 -27.54
N ARG A 94 -4.17 -10.53 -26.59
CA ARG A 94 -3.61 -9.53 -25.68
C ARG A 94 -4.18 -9.65 -24.26
N PRO A 95 -3.35 -9.51 -23.21
CA PRO A 95 -1.88 -9.59 -23.25
C PRO A 95 -1.37 -10.93 -23.82
N SER A 96 -0.08 -10.99 -24.17
CA SER A 96 0.55 -12.21 -24.69
C SER A 96 0.77 -13.19 -23.54
N GLY A 97 -0.31 -13.85 -23.11
CA GLY A 97 -0.32 -14.77 -21.98
C GLY A 97 -1.11 -14.23 -20.79
N SER A 98 -1.54 -15.17 -19.95
CA SER A 98 -2.29 -14.90 -18.73
C SER A 98 -1.40 -14.99 -17.49
N LEU A 99 -1.76 -14.29 -16.42
CA LEU A 99 -0.98 -14.16 -15.18
C LEU A 99 -1.91 -14.22 -13.98
N TYR A 100 -1.59 -15.09 -13.02
CA TYR A 100 -2.13 -15.00 -11.67
C TYR A 100 -1.06 -14.50 -10.70
N GLU A 101 -1.41 -13.51 -9.88
CA GLU A 101 -0.48 -12.88 -8.95
C GLU A 101 -1.13 -12.63 -7.58
N GLU A 102 -0.38 -12.94 -6.52
CA GLU A 102 -0.68 -12.54 -5.15
C GLU A 102 0.48 -11.72 -4.56
N ARG A 103 0.15 -10.60 -3.89
CA ARG A 103 1.07 -9.76 -3.14
C ARG A 103 0.57 -9.59 -1.73
N SER A 104 1.48 -9.60 -0.77
CA SER A 104 1.18 -9.23 0.61
C SER A 104 2.17 -8.18 1.09
N TYR A 105 1.66 -7.24 1.87
CA TYR A 105 2.39 -6.13 2.46
C TYR A 105 2.01 -6.02 3.93
N ASN A 106 2.98 -6.05 4.82
CA ASN A 106 2.79 -5.89 6.25
C ASN A 106 3.67 -4.75 6.75
N ARG A 107 3.08 -3.77 7.44
CA ARG A 107 3.79 -2.67 8.07
C ARG A 107 3.49 -2.66 9.56
N GLN A 108 4.52 -2.50 10.36
CA GLN A 108 4.42 -2.33 11.80
C GLN A 108 5.29 -1.16 12.22
N LYS A 109 4.75 -0.27 13.05
CA LYS A 109 5.53 0.78 13.70
C LYS A 109 5.19 0.82 15.19
N VAL A 110 6.21 0.90 16.02
CA VAL A 110 6.08 1.32 17.41
C VAL A 110 6.88 2.59 17.57
N ALA A 111 6.27 3.63 18.14
CA ALA A 111 6.99 4.86 18.47
C ALA A 111 6.58 5.35 19.84
N SER A 112 7.55 5.83 20.62
CA SER A 112 7.32 6.36 21.96
C SER A 112 8.12 7.63 22.16
N ASN A 113 7.51 8.59 22.85
CA ASN A 113 8.15 9.82 23.27
C ASN A 113 8.00 9.95 24.78
N ALA A 114 9.03 10.46 25.45
CA ALA A 114 8.82 11.11 26.74
C ALA A 114 9.52 12.45 26.80
N THR A 115 8.90 13.36 27.52
CA THR A 115 9.42 14.69 27.78
C THR A 115 9.25 15.05 29.24
N LEU A 116 10.18 15.83 29.75
CA LEU A 116 10.12 16.48 31.04
C LEU A 116 10.32 17.97 30.82
N THR A 117 9.35 18.76 31.26
CA THR A 117 9.36 20.22 31.15
C THR A 117 9.48 20.84 32.53
N TYR A 118 10.45 21.73 32.69
CA TYR A 118 10.69 22.51 33.88
C TYR A 118 10.48 24.00 33.60
N THR A 119 9.56 24.61 34.35
CA THR A 119 9.17 26.02 34.24
C THR A 119 9.23 26.67 35.62
N PRO A 120 10.41 27.15 36.07
CA PRO A 120 10.54 27.80 37.37
C PRO A 120 9.77 29.11 37.43
N ARG A 121 9.29 29.47 38.63
CA ARG A 121 8.66 30.77 38.90
C ARG A 121 9.75 31.82 39.14
N LEU A 122 10.07 32.62 38.13
CA LEU A 122 11.17 33.61 38.16
C LEU A 122 10.72 35.06 38.41
N GLY A 123 9.41 35.30 38.65
CA GLY A 123 8.82 36.64 38.79
C GLY A 123 7.89 36.98 37.62
N GLU A 124 7.35 38.19 37.59
CA GLU A 124 6.34 38.60 36.58
C GLU A 124 6.94 38.90 35.20
N ASN A 125 8.19 39.38 35.16
CA ASN A 125 8.85 39.84 33.93
C ASN A 125 9.82 38.82 33.35
N HIS A 126 9.89 37.60 33.90
CA HIS A 126 10.86 36.60 33.44
C HIS A 126 10.19 35.23 33.34
N THR A 127 10.26 34.62 32.17
CA THR A 127 9.80 33.24 31.96
C THR A 127 10.95 32.41 31.41
N LEU A 128 11.24 31.29 32.07
CA LEU A 128 12.19 30.27 31.61
C LEU A 128 11.43 28.95 31.46
N THR A 129 11.64 28.27 30.33
CA THR A 129 11.17 26.91 30.10
C THR A 129 12.32 26.07 29.60
N VAL A 130 12.59 24.97 30.29
CA VAL A 130 13.56 23.96 29.90
C VAL A 130 12.82 22.65 29.65
N LEU A 131 12.99 22.08 28.47
CA LEU A 131 12.44 20.79 28.11
C LEU A 131 13.59 19.84 27.77
N GLY A 132 13.54 18.63 28.31
CA GLY A 132 14.35 17.51 27.87
C GLY A 132 13.45 16.35 27.45
N GLY A 133 13.90 15.54 26.50
CA GLY A 133 13.12 14.40 26.05
C GLY A 133 13.93 13.34 25.30
N TRP A 134 13.28 12.21 25.12
CA TRP A 134 13.76 11.09 24.32
C TRP A 134 12.65 10.59 23.39
N ASN A 135 13.06 10.03 22.26
CA ASN A 135 12.19 9.42 21.26
C ASN A 135 12.77 8.07 20.86
N ILE A 136 11.89 7.08 20.72
CA ILE A 136 12.21 5.80 20.11
C ILE A 136 11.22 5.51 19.00
N GLU A 137 11.70 4.97 17.89
CA GLU A 137 10.89 4.48 16.80
C GLU A 137 11.47 3.16 16.28
N ASP A 138 10.60 2.17 16.06
CA ASP A 138 10.91 0.93 15.37
C ASP A 138 9.89 0.73 14.26
N TYR A 139 10.38 0.43 13.06
CA TYR A 139 9.55 0.22 11.90
C TYR A 139 9.99 -1.03 11.14
N THR A 140 9.02 -1.86 10.79
CA THR A 140 9.21 -3.04 9.96
C THR A 140 8.24 -3.01 8.78
N TYR A 141 8.76 -3.24 7.58
CA TYR A 141 7.99 -3.49 6.38
C TYR A 141 8.38 -4.84 5.79
N LYS A 142 7.38 -5.71 5.60
CA LYS A 142 7.52 -7.00 4.92
C LYS A 142 6.65 -7.04 3.69
N SER A 143 7.19 -7.56 2.59
CA SER A 143 6.54 -7.58 1.29
C SER A 143 6.89 -8.86 0.54
N ASN A 144 5.87 -9.56 0.05
CA ASN A 144 6.05 -10.77 -0.76
C ASN A 144 5.33 -10.62 -2.10
N LEU A 145 5.91 -11.23 -3.14
CA LEU A 145 5.33 -11.35 -4.47
C LEU A 145 5.36 -12.82 -4.90
N MET A 146 4.18 -13.32 -5.28
CA MET A 146 3.99 -14.61 -5.91
C MET A 146 3.26 -14.41 -7.23
N ASN A 147 3.81 -14.89 -8.34
CA ASN A 147 3.07 -14.95 -9.60
C ASN A 147 3.49 -16.13 -10.46
N ARG A 148 2.59 -16.53 -11.35
CA ARG A 148 2.83 -17.57 -12.34
C ARG A 148 1.90 -17.37 -13.53
N GLU A 149 2.40 -17.66 -14.72
CA GLU A 149 1.68 -17.48 -15.99
C GLU A 149 0.86 -18.72 -16.39
N GLY A 150 0.01 -18.56 -17.39
CA GLY A 150 -0.72 -19.66 -18.03
C GLY A 150 -1.93 -20.13 -17.23
N ILE A 151 -2.88 -19.25 -16.95
CA ILE A 151 -4.19 -19.60 -16.40
C ILE A 151 -4.90 -20.58 -17.36
N ILE A 152 -5.16 -21.80 -16.88
CA ILE A 152 -5.83 -22.86 -17.67
C ILE A 152 -7.34 -22.65 -17.70
N ILE A 153 -7.92 -22.22 -16.57
CA ILE A 153 -9.37 -21.95 -16.42
C ILE A 153 -9.56 -20.49 -16.07
N ALA A 154 -10.00 -19.68 -17.04
CA ALA A 154 -10.08 -18.22 -16.94
C ALA A 154 -10.85 -17.72 -15.71
N ASP A 155 -11.94 -18.40 -15.34
CA ASP A 155 -12.82 -18.04 -14.22
C ASP A 155 -12.37 -18.59 -12.86
N MET A 156 -11.40 -19.51 -12.84
CA MET A 156 -10.93 -20.18 -11.63
C MET A 156 -9.41 -20.10 -11.48
N PRO A 157 -8.83 -18.89 -11.49
CA PRO A 157 -7.40 -18.72 -11.35
C PRO A 157 -6.92 -19.24 -9.99
N ASN A 158 -6.00 -20.19 -10.02
CA ASN A 158 -5.42 -20.85 -8.86
C ASN A 158 -4.01 -21.31 -9.22
N PHE A 159 -3.02 -21.17 -8.34
CA PHE A 159 -1.64 -21.57 -8.62
C PHE A 159 -1.46 -23.05 -9.05
N SER A 160 -2.39 -23.94 -8.66
CA SER A 160 -2.43 -25.35 -9.10
C SER A 160 -3.06 -25.55 -10.49
N LEU A 161 -3.76 -24.54 -11.01
CA LEU A 161 -4.43 -24.53 -12.33
C LEU A 161 -3.71 -23.58 -13.29
N LEU A 162 -2.38 -23.49 -13.17
CA LEU A 162 -1.52 -22.72 -14.06
C LEU A 162 -0.54 -23.66 -14.78
N GLU A 163 -0.30 -23.41 -16.06
CA GLU A 163 0.58 -24.22 -16.90
C GLU A 163 1.93 -23.55 -17.21
N GLY A 164 2.06 -22.24 -16.99
CA GLY A 164 3.29 -21.51 -17.28
C GLY A 164 4.49 -22.01 -16.45
N GLU A 165 5.65 -22.11 -17.09
CA GLU A 165 6.92 -22.48 -16.44
C GLU A 165 7.50 -21.32 -15.63
N ALA A 166 7.22 -20.08 -16.04
CA ALA A 166 7.69 -18.88 -15.37
C ALA A 166 6.96 -18.69 -14.03
N ILE A 167 7.73 -18.80 -12.92
CA ILE A 167 7.25 -18.59 -11.56
C ILE A 167 8.11 -17.50 -10.91
N THR A 168 7.45 -16.48 -10.35
CA THR A 168 8.11 -15.52 -9.46
C THR A 168 7.70 -15.81 -8.02
N LEU A 169 8.67 -16.14 -7.17
CA LEU A 169 8.51 -16.19 -5.72
C LEU A 169 9.66 -15.39 -5.11
N LYS A 170 9.38 -14.21 -4.57
CA LYS A 170 10.42 -13.38 -3.96
C LYS A 170 9.90 -12.46 -2.88
N ASP A 171 10.83 -12.07 -2.01
CA ASP A 171 10.72 -10.83 -1.27
C ASP A 171 10.56 -9.65 -2.25
N ASN A 172 9.69 -8.71 -1.91
CA ASN A 172 9.34 -7.59 -2.77
C ASN A 172 9.61 -6.26 -2.06
N GLY A 173 10.80 -6.15 -1.46
CA GLY A 173 11.36 -4.92 -0.91
C GLY A 173 11.18 -4.76 0.60
N SER A 174 11.30 -5.85 1.36
CA SER A 174 11.24 -5.79 2.82
C SER A 174 12.42 -5.01 3.40
N TYR A 175 12.16 -4.25 4.47
CA TYR A 175 13.20 -3.53 5.22
C TYR A 175 12.72 -3.24 6.65
N ASN A 176 13.68 -2.96 7.52
CA ASN A 176 13.44 -2.45 8.86
C ASN A 176 14.40 -1.31 9.18
N TRP A 177 14.00 -0.46 10.13
CA TRP A 177 14.86 0.56 10.70
C TRP A 177 14.38 0.90 12.10
N GLY A 178 15.32 1.37 12.92
CA GLY A 178 15.04 1.89 14.24
C GLY A 178 15.76 3.22 14.44
N LEU A 179 15.19 4.06 15.30
CA LEU A 179 15.76 5.33 15.70
C LEU A 179 15.60 5.49 17.20
N VAL A 180 16.68 5.92 17.86
CA VAL A 180 16.67 6.36 19.25
C VAL A 180 17.31 7.74 19.29
N GLY A 181 16.62 8.70 19.86
CA GLY A 181 17.08 10.08 19.94
C GLY A 181 16.82 10.70 21.31
N ALA A 182 17.69 11.62 21.70
CA ALA A 182 17.48 12.52 22.82
C ALA A 182 17.48 13.95 22.30
N PHE A 183 16.68 14.82 22.92
CA PHE A 183 16.54 16.20 22.51
C PHE A 183 16.29 17.10 23.71
N TYR A 184 16.58 18.39 23.55
CA TYR A 184 16.29 19.40 24.54
C TYR A 184 15.87 20.70 23.86
N ARG A 185 15.17 21.55 24.60
CA ARG A 185 14.77 22.90 24.19
C ARG A 185 14.83 23.82 25.40
N VAL A 186 15.45 24.98 25.24
CA VAL A 186 15.46 26.04 26.25
C VAL A 186 14.81 27.28 25.64
N SER A 187 13.94 27.94 26.40
CA SER A 187 13.25 29.15 26.00
C SER A 187 13.24 30.13 27.15
N TYR A 188 13.61 31.39 26.88
CA TYR A 188 13.63 32.45 27.87
C TYR A 188 13.00 33.72 27.26
N SER A 189 12.17 34.40 28.06
CA SER A 189 11.56 35.68 27.69
C SER A 189 11.60 36.66 28.86
N TYR A 190 11.76 37.95 28.54
CA TYR A 190 11.76 39.07 29.47
C TYR A 190 10.89 40.23 28.98
#